data_AF-A0A9D0XS38-F1
#
_entry.id   AF-A0A9D0XS38-F1
#
_cell.length_a   1.000
_cell.length_b   1.000
_cell.length_c   1.000
_cell.angle_alpha   90.00
_cell.angle_beta   90.00
_cell.angle_gamma   90.00
#
_symmetry.space_group_name_H-M   'P 1'
#
loop_
_entity.id
_entity.type
_entity.pdbx_description
1 polymer ?
#
loop_
_entity_poly.entity_id
_entity_poly.type
_entity_poly.pdbx_seq_one_letter_code
_entity_poly.pdbx_strand_id
1 'polypeptide(L)'
;MRTIVKAITWRATATFITTALVYVFTGKLALAAQVGVLEMLLKILAYYLHERAWGRVSWGRPKHPLEDLPVTRELSPEDREILERHLQDLGYL
;
A
#
# COMPACT_ATOMS: atom_id res chain seq x y z
N MET A 1 9.08 7.59 15.04
CA MET A 1 9.12 9.05 14.74
C MET A 1 9.70 9.39 13.35
N ARG A 2 10.86 8.87 12.93
CA ARG A 2 11.53 9.25 11.65
C ARG A 2 10.70 9.11 10.36
N THR A 3 9.87 8.08 10.24
CA THR A 3 9.08 7.81 9.02
C THR A 3 7.91 8.78 8.85
N ILE A 4 7.22 9.11 9.95
CA ILE A 4 6.09 10.06 9.94
C ILE A 4 6.59 11.47 9.56
N VAL A 5 7.69 11.92 10.16
CA VAL A 5 8.30 13.22 9.84
C VAL A 5 8.67 13.28 8.36
N LYS A 6 9.35 12.25 7.82
CA LYS A 6 9.68 12.19 6.39
C LYS A 6 8.44 12.27 5.49
N ALA A 7 7.37 11.56 5.84
CA ALA A 7 6.14 11.59 5.06
C ALA A 7 5.48 12.98 5.07
N ILE A 8 5.42 13.64 6.23
CA ILE A 8 4.87 15.01 6.35
C ILE A 8 5.74 15.99 5.57
N THR A 9 7.06 15.95 5.74
CA THR A 9 8.00 16.81 5.00
C THR A 9 7.82 16.65 3.49
N TRP A 10 7.79 15.42 2.99
CA TRP A 10 7.61 15.15 1.56
C TRP A 10 6.28 15.71 1.03
N ARG A 11 5.18 15.53 1.79
CA ARG A 11 3.87 16.05 1.40
C ARG A 11 3.85 17.57 1.34
N ALA A 12 4.44 18.24 2.34
CA ALA A 12 4.56 19.69 2.38
C ALA A 12 5.38 20.22 1.20
N THR A 13 6.53 19.59 0.91
CA THR A 13 7.38 19.95 -0.23
C THR A 13 6.63 19.78 -1.56
N ALA A 14 5.89 18.69 -1.75
CA ALA A 14 5.14 18.45 -2.98
C ALA A 14 4.03 19.50 -3.20
N THR A 15 3.21 19.79 -2.18
CA THR A 15 2.16 20.82 -2.28
C THR A 15 2.74 22.22 -2.47
N PHE A 16 3.87 22.53 -1.83
CA PHE A 16 4.60 23.77 -2.05
C PHE A 16 5.05 23.91 -3.51
N ILE A 17 5.68 22.87 -4.09
CA ILE A 17 6.14 22.89 -5.49
C ILE A 17 4.96 23.14 -6.43
N THR A 18 3.84 22.42 -6.29
CA THR A 18 2.67 22.62 -7.14
C THR A 18 2.12 24.04 -7.03
N THR A 19 1.98 24.55 -5.80
CA THR A 19 1.47 25.90 -5.54
C THR A 19 2.41 26.96 -6.12
N ALA A 20 3.73 26.79 -5.95
CA ALA A 20 4.74 27.67 -6.50
C ALA A 20 4.72 27.67 -8.03
N LEU A 21 4.60 26.50 -8.67
CA LEU A 21 4.48 26.40 -10.13
C LEU A 21 3.25 27.15 -10.63
N VAL A 22 2.08 26.91 -10.03
CA VAL A 22 0.85 27.63 -10.42
C VAL A 22 1.03 29.14 -10.28
N TYR A 23 1.66 29.60 -9.19
CA TYR A 23 1.94 31.02 -9.02
C TYR A 23 2.91 31.56 -10.08
N VAL A 24 4.02 30.86 -10.35
CA VAL A 24 5.02 31.25 -11.36
C VAL A 24 4.39 31.38 -12.75
N PHE A 25 3.52 30.46 -13.14
CA PHE A 25 2.89 30.49 -14.48
C PHE A 25 1.74 31.50 -14.60
N THR A 26 1.02 31.78 -13.51
CA THR A 26 -0.21 32.58 -13.58
C THR A 26 -0.08 33.98 -12.98
N GLY A 27 0.93 34.21 -12.12
CA GLY A 27 1.08 35.42 -11.30
C GLY A 27 -0.03 35.61 -10.26
N LYS A 28 -0.97 34.66 -10.10
CA LYS A 28 -2.17 34.82 -9.29
C LYS A 28 -2.08 34.02 -8.00
N LEU A 29 -1.78 34.70 -6.88
CA LEU A 29 -1.64 34.06 -5.57
C LEU A 29 -2.93 33.36 -5.10
N ALA A 30 -4.09 33.99 -5.32
CA ALA A 30 -5.40 33.40 -4.96
C ALA A 30 -5.65 32.08 -5.69
N LEU A 31 -5.31 32.00 -6.98
CA LEU A 31 -5.44 30.77 -7.78
C LEU A 31 -4.46 29.71 -7.30
N ALA A 32 -3.21 30.07 -7.04
CA ALA A 32 -2.21 29.16 -6.50
C ALA A 32 -2.66 28.53 -5.18
N ALA A 33 -3.16 29.34 -4.25
CA ALA A 33 -3.67 28.88 -2.96
C ALA A 33 -4.87 27.93 -3.13
N GLN A 34 -5.82 28.26 -4.01
CA GLN A 34 -6.96 27.40 -4.33
C GLN A 34 -6.51 26.03 -4.87
N VAL A 35 -5.56 26.02 -5.80
CA VAL A 35 -5.02 24.77 -6.36
C VAL A 35 -4.30 23.97 -5.27
N GLY A 36 -3.47 24.59 -4.43
CA GLY A 36 -2.76 23.91 -3.35
C GLY A 36 -3.70 23.21 -2.36
N VAL A 37 -4.79 23.89 -1.96
CA VAL A 37 -5.80 23.29 -1.06
C VAL A 37 -6.55 22.15 -1.75
N LEU A 38 -6.98 22.36 -3.00
CA LEU A 38 -7.71 21.35 -3.77
C LEU A 38 -6.84 20.10 -4.01
N GLU A 39 -5.57 20.30 -4.33
CA GLU A 39 -4.58 19.25 -4.54
C GLU A 39 -4.39 18.39 -3.30
N MET A 40 -4.33 19.00 -2.11
CA MET A 40 -4.23 18.28 -0.85
C MET A 40 -5.44 17.36 -0.61
N LEU A 41 -6.66 17.87 -0.86
CA LEU A 41 -7.90 17.10 -0.72
C LEU A 41 -7.99 15.98 -1.76
N LEU A 42 -7.68 16.28 -3.02
CA LEU A 42 -7.67 15.32 -4.11
C LEU A 42 -6.68 14.18 -3.86
N LYS A 43 -5.50 14.46 -3.28
CA LYS A 43 -4.54 13.41 -2.91
C LYS A 43 -5.11 12.42 -1.90
N ILE A 44 -5.92 12.88 -0.94
CA ILE A 44 -6.54 11.98 0.05
C ILE A 44 -7.56 11.08 -0.65
N LEU A 45 -8.44 11.67 -1.46
CA LEU A 45 -9.44 10.92 -2.22
C LEU A 45 -8.80 9.93 -3.20
N ALA A 46 -7.81 10.39 -3.97
CA ALA A 46 -7.07 9.57 -4.92
C ALA A 46 -6.33 8.42 -4.23
N TYR A 47 -5.69 8.66 -3.08
CA TYR A 47 -5.05 7.60 -2.29
C TYR A 47 -6.06 6.55 -1.82
N TYR A 48 -7.20 6.97 -1.29
CA TYR A 48 -8.26 6.06 -0.87
C TYR A 48 -8.79 5.20 -2.03
N LEU A 49 -9.08 5.82 -3.17
CA LEU A 49 -9.55 5.11 -4.36
C LEU A 49 -8.47 4.17 -4.92
N HIS A 50 -7.20 4.61 -4.91
CA HIS A 50 -6.06 3.80 -5.31
C HIS A 50 -5.95 2.54 -4.45
N GLU A 51 -5.97 2.67 -3.12
CA GLU A 51 -5.95 1.53 -2.20
C GLU A 51 -7.14 0.59 -2.44
N ARG A 52 -8.35 1.15 -2.65
CA ARG A 52 -9.54 0.34 -2.92
C ARG A 52 -9.45 -0.44 -4.22
N ALA A 53 -8.86 0.15 -5.25
CA ALA A 53 -8.61 -0.50 -6.53
C ALA A 53 -7.48 -1.53 -6.41
N TRP A 54 -6.37 -1.17 -5.77
CA TRP A 54 -5.20 -2.01 -5.56
C TRP A 54 -5.52 -3.27 -4.75
N GLY A 55 -6.39 -3.16 -3.74
CA GLY A 55 -6.86 -4.32 -2.96
C GLY A 55 -7.58 -5.39 -3.79
N ARG A 56 -8.08 -5.05 -4.99
CA ARG A 56 -8.69 -6.02 -5.93
C ARG A 56 -7.66 -6.68 -6.85
N VAL A 57 -6.44 -6.15 -6.90
CA VAL A 57 -5.35 -6.68 -7.70
C VAL A 57 -4.58 -7.70 -6.85
N SER A 58 -4.45 -8.93 -7.37
CA SER A 58 -3.70 -10.02 -6.73
C SER A 58 -2.20 -10.00 -7.05
N TRP A 59 -1.75 -9.06 -7.88
CA TRP A 59 -0.37 -8.93 -8.31
C TRP A 59 0.60 -8.77 -7.13
N GLY A 60 1.68 -9.57 -7.15
CA GLY A 60 2.74 -9.48 -6.15
C GLY A 60 2.40 -10.03 -4.76
N ARG A 61 1.21 -10.64 -4.56
CA ARG A 61 0.93 -11.37 -3.32
C ARG A 61 1.72 -12.67 -3.32
N PRO A 62 2.62 -12.90 -2.33
CA PRO A 62 3.29 -14.19 -2.22
C PRO A 62 2.22 -15.24 -1.96
N LYS A 63 2.09 -16.20 -2.88
CA LYS A 63 1.23 -17.34 -2.66
C LYS A 63 1.79 -18.11 -1.47
N HIS A 64 0.93 -18.42 -0.50
CA HIS A 64 1.37 -19.26 0.61
C HIS A 64 1.72 -20.65 0.03
N PRO A 65 2.81 -21.32 0.45
CA PRO A 65 3.16 -22.65 -0.05
C PRO A 65 2.04 -23.69 0.10
N LEU A 66 1.10 -23.42 1.01
CA LEU A 66 -0.06 -24.28 1.33
C LEU A 66 -1.39 -23.73 0.79
N GLU A 67 -1.40 -22.66 0.00
CA GLU A 67 -2.62 -22.03 -0.53
C GLU A 67 -3.39 -22.95 -1.49
N ASP A 68 -2.66 -23.80 -2.21
CA ASP A 68 -3.22 -24.77 -3.16
C ASP A 68 -3.65 -26.09 -2.49
N LEU A 69 -3.42 -26.27 -1.18
CA LEU A 69 -3.84 -27.48 -0.49
C LEU A 69 -5.36 -27.47 -0.26
N PRO A 70 -6.10 -28.50 -0.71
CA PRO A 70 -7.52 -28.63 -0.45
C PRO A 70 -7.75 -29.05 1.02
N VAL A 71 -7.60 -28.10 1.95
CA VAL A 71 -7.97 -28.30 3.38
C VAL A 71 -9.48 -28.12 3.51
N THR A 72 -10.25 -28.90 2.74
CA THR A 72 -11.71 -28.94 2.80
C THR A 72 -12.20 -29.99 3.80
N ARG A 73 -11.28 -30.81 4.34
CA ARG A 73 -11.52 -31.84 5.36
C ARG A 73 -10.67 -31.57 6.61
N GLU A 74 -11.18 -31.95 7.78
CA GLU A 74 -10.40 -31.93 9.01
C GLU A 74 -9.14 -32.80 8.86
N LEU A 75 -8.02 -32.30 9.38
CA LEU A 75 -6.72 -32.98 9.31
C LEU A 75 -6.81 -34.31 10.03
N SER A 76 -6.70 -35.41 9.27
CA SER A 76 -6.58 -36.73 9.88
C SER A 76 -5.21 -36.86 10.59
N PRO A 77 -5.05 -37.78 11.54
CA PRO A 77 -3.77 -38.02 12.19
C PRO A 77 -2.62 -38.33 11.22
N GLU A 78 -2.90 -39.02 10.10
CA GLU A 78 -1.90 -39.32 9.06
C GLU A 78 -1.46 -38.06 8.29
N ASP A 79 -2.38 -37.15 8.00
CA ASP A 79 -2.04 -35.89 7.30
C ASP A 79 -1.09 -35.02 8.13
N ARG A 80 -1.19 -35.09 9.48
CA ARG A 80 -0.29 -34.39 10.40
C ARG A 80 1.12 -34.95 10.37
N GLU A 81 1.26 -36.28 10.35
CA GLU A 81 2.58 -36.93 10.29
C GLU A 81 3.31 -36.60 8.97
N ILE A 82 2.56 -36.54 7.86
CA ILE A 82 3.09 -36.14 6.54
C ILE A 82 3.56 -34.68 6.55
N LEU A 83 2.78 -33.77 7.16
CA LEU A 83 3.15 -32.36 7.28
C LEU A 83 4.38 -32.17 8.18
N GLU A 84 4.44 -32.85 9.32
CA GLU A 84 5.57 -32.79 10.24
C GLU A 84 6.87 -33.25 9.58
N ARG A 85 6.83 -34.36 8.82
CA ARG A 85 7.98 -34.81 8.02
C ARG A 85 8.41 -33.77 6.99
N HIS A 86 7.46 -33.21 6.23
CA HIS A 86 7.77 -32.24 5.19
C HIS A 86 8.36 -30.94 5.76
N LEU A 87 7.87 -30.50 6.93
CA LEU A 87 8.39 -29.34 7.64
C LEU A 87 9.81 -29.58 8.18
N GLN A 88 10.11 -30.81 8.61
CA GLN A 88 11.44 -31.22 9.05
C GLN A 88 12.45 -31.25 7.89
N ASP A 89 12.05 -31.75 6.71
CA ASP A 89 12.88 -31.74 5.50
C ASP A 89 13.20 -30.31 5.02
N LEU A 90 12.27 -29.38 5.21
CA LEU A 90 12.46 -27.96 4.91
C LEU A 90 13.24 -27.20 6.00
N GLY A 91 13.57 -27.84 7.12
CA GLY A 91 14.31 -27.26 8.25
C GLY A 91 13.52 -26.26 9.08
N TYR A 92 12.18 -26.30 9.03
CA TYR A 92 11.31 -25.49 9.88
C TYR A 92 11.06 -26.13 11.26
N LEU A 93 11.26 -27.45 11.38
CA LEU A 93 11.24 -28.26 12.60
C LEU A 93 12.57 -28.99 12.77
#